data_AF-A0A1J5H304-F1
#
_entry.id   AF-A0A1J5H304-F1
#
_cell.length_a   1.000
_cell.length_b   1.000
_cell.length_c   1.000
_cell.angle_alpha   90.00
_cell.angle_beta   90.00
_cell.angle_gamma   90.00
#
_symmetry.space_group_name_H-M   'P 1'
#
loop_
_entity.id
_entity.type
_entity.pdbx_description
1 polymer ?
#
loop_
_entity_poly.entity_id
_entity_poly.type
_entity_poly.pdbx_seq_one_letter_code
_entity_poly.pdbx_strand_id
1 'polypeptide(L)'
;MIKEDLPTELVYTNEFVGRFLDPSLYICQFEAKDDFGKVVADLDIKLLESRGLQKLKETPDDMLARINCLPTAAMVAINILLGKRTFGFGNEALTQADFYLTGVLSHLNDSGDIVNGDFKKGLPSFHYESGEAYHQYIISLARRFGLDGLVLTNFSDASFVTDLIKLGGIVLISLDNFFIRDVVVPELGLNNLSPGKHIEILHGMSADKVIYSDVANRRGDSIWDGKNRTADFDQINKYLTCPRKNDFSTRAIILFPSELKLEKLRERFSQNGNILIPSEHPILSKRQELSLKDWNIEMQRLFEEKGLAQWDLAEYLK
;
A
#
# COMPACT_ATOMS: atom_id res chain seq x y z
N MET A 1 -20.73 22.30 7.07
CA MET A 1 -19.41 21.78 6.67
C MET A 1 -18.48 22.05 7.82
N ILE A 2 -18.36 21.09 8.73
CA ILE A 2 -17.54 21.23 9.94
C ILE A 2 -16.10 20.94 9.51
N LYS A 3 -15.31 22.00 9.32
CA LYS A 3 -13.85 21.94 9.33
C LYS A 3 -13.44 22.05 10.80
N GLU A 4 -13.61 20.98 11.55
CA GLU A 4 -12.95 20.83 12.84
C GLU A 4 -11.80 19.86 12.62
N ASP A 5 -10.65 20.19 13.19
CA ASP A 5 -9.46 19.36 13.22
C ASP A 5 -9.84 18.02 13.86
N LEU A 6 -10.17 17.03 13.03
CA LEU A 6 -10.56 15.72 13.50
C LEU A 6 -9.33 15.10 14.17
N PRO A 7 -9.46 14.58 15.40
CA PRO A 7 -8.34 13.98 16.11
C PRO A 7 -7.78 12.80 15.29
N THR A 8 -6.47 12.81 15.10
CA THR A 8 -5.70 11.71 14.50
C THR A 8 -5.46 10.58 15.49
N GLU A 9 -5.73 10.83 16.77
CA GLU A 9 -5.74 9.83 17.83
C GLU A 9 -6.90 8.84 17.67
N LEU A 10 -6.72 7.65 18.26
CA LEU A 10 -7.77 6.64 18.30
C LEU A 10 -8.90 7.12 19.21
N VAL A 11 -10.05 7.41 18.60
CA VAL A 11 -11.25 7.87 19.32
C VAL A 11 -12.10 6.67 19.71
N TYR A 12 -12.57 6.69 20.96
CA TYR A 12 -13.58 5.78 21.47
C TYR A 12 -14.78 6.58 21.98
N THR A 13 -15.92 6.41 21.33
CA THR A 13 -17.22 6.88 21.80
C THR A 13 -18.20 5.72 21.76
N ASN A 14 -19.41 5.92 22.30
CA ASN A 14 -20.48 4.93 22.19
C ASN A 14 -20.90 4.67 20.73
N GLU A 15 -20.60 5.61 19.82
CA GLU A 15 -21.05 5.58 18.43
C GLU A 15 -19.91 5.33 17.44
N PHE A 16 -18.65 5.49 17.83
CA PHE A 16 -17.49 5.42 16.95
C PHE A 16 -16.26 4.85 17.64
N VAL A 17 -15.55 3.96 16.95
CA VAL A 17 -14.20 3.51 17.31
C VAL A 17 -13.31 3.59 16.09
N GLY A 18 -12.21 4.34 16.17
CA GLY A 18 -11.26 4.44 15.07
C GLY A 18 -10.57 5.79 14.99
N ARG A 19 -10.04 6.10 13.82
CA ARG A 19 -9.44 7.40 13.50
C ARG A 19 -10.18 8.01 12.34
N PHE A 20 -10.39 9.32 12.36
CA PHE A 20 -10.73 10.04 11.13
C PHE A 20 -9.44 10.45 10.44
N LEU A 21 -9.39 10.26 9.12
CA LEU A 21 -8.27 10.67 8.30
C LEU A 21 -8.28 12.20 8.16
N ASP A 22 -7.39 12.84 8.91
CA ASP A 22 -7.05 14.25 8.76
C ASP A 22 -6.51 14.49 7.32
N PRO A 23 -7.07 15.47 6.58
CA PRO A 23 -6.54 15.89 5.28
C PRO A 23 -5.03 16.15 5.24
N SER A 24 -4.40 16.55 6.34
CA SER A 24 -2.95 16.79 6.43
C SER A 24 -2.11 15.51 6.30
N LEU A 25 -2.68 14.35 6.63
CA LEU A 25 -2.04 13.04 6.56
C LEU A 25 -2.27 12.33 5.21
N TYR A 26 -3.18 12.87 4.40
CA TYR A 26 -3.61 12.30 3.14
C TYR A 26 -2.62 12.55 2.00
N ILE A 27 -2.54 11.60 1.07
CA ILE A 27 -1.74 11.68 -0.16
C ILE A 27 -2.64 11.24 -1.31
N CYS A 28 -2.72 12.04 -2.37
CA CYS A 28 -3.47 11.64 -3.56
C CYS A 28 -2.57 10.78 -4.47
N GLN A 29 -3.13 9.70 -5.02
CA GLN A 29 -2.38 8.78 -5.90
C GLN A 29 -1.87 9.51 -7.16
N PHE A 30 -2.64 10.44 -7.72
CA PHE A 30 -2.24 11.15 -8.94
C PHE A 30 -1.11 12.16 -8.72
N GLU A 31 -0.95 12.70 -7.51
CA GLU A 31 0.15 13.63 -7.20
C GLU A 31 1.49 12.90 -7.24
N ALA A 32 1.49 11.60 -6.91
CA ALA A 32 2.67 10.75 -6.94
C ALA A 32 3.37 10.67 -8.30
N LYS A 33 2.63 10.96 -9.38
CA LYS A 33 3.15 11.04 -10.74
C LYS A 33 4.36 11.97 -10.83
N ASP A 34 4.23 13.17 -10.27
CA ASP A 34 5.20 14.24 -10.53
C ASP A 34 6.55 13.97 -9.84
N ASP A 35 6.52 13.35 -8.67
CA ASP A 35 7.75 12.97 -7.95
C ASP A 35 8.38 11.70 -8.52
N PHE A 36 7.56 10.68 -8.81
CA PHE A 36 8.06 9.43 -9.36
C PHE A 36 8.62 9.61 -10.77
N GLY A 37 7.94 10.40 -11.62
CA GLY A 37 8.39 10.72 -12.97
C GLY A 37 9.74 11.44 -13.00
N LYS A 38 9.96 12.39 -12.08
CA LYS A 38 11.26 13.09 -11.94
C LYS A 38 12.38 12.11 -11.57
N VAL A 39 12.17 11.31 -10.52
CA VAL A 39 13.18 10.33 -10.07
C VAL A 39 13.48 9.32 -11.17
N VAL A 40 12.47 8.79 -11.85
CA VAL A 40 12.67 7.86 -12.96
C VAL A 40 13.42 8.52 -14.13
N ALA A 41 13.11 9.78 -14.47
CA ALA A 41 13.75 10.50 -15.55
C ALA A 41 15.27 10.65 -15.35
N ASP A 42 15.70 10.89 -14.11
CA ASP A 42 17.10 11.15 -13.73
C ASP A 42 17.99 9.89 -13.68
N LEU A 43 17.41 8.68 -13.71
CA LEU A 43 18.17 7.43 -13.70
C LEU A 43 18.97 7.22 -15.00
N ASP A 44 20.15 6.63 -14.97
CA ASP A 44 20.89 6.30 -16.21
C ASP A 44 20.18 5.17 -16.99
N ILE A 45 19.77 5.45 -18.22
CA ILE A 45 19.10 4.47 -19.10
C ILE A 45 19.99 3.27 -19.40
N LYS A 46 21.29 3.45 -19.61
CA LYS A 46 22.22 2.35 -19.90
C LYS A 46 22.32 1.41 -18.71
N LEU A 47 22.33 1.99 -17.51
CA LEU A 47 22.35 1.22 -16.28
C LEU A 47 21.04 0.44 -16.10
N LEU A 48 19.88 1.08 -16.33
CA LEU A 48 18.58 0.42 -16.28
C LEU A 48 18.48 -0.73 -17.30
N GLU A 49 18.90 -0.51 -18.54
CA GLU A 49 18.94 -1.53 -19.59
C GLU A 49 19.81 -2.72 -19.20
N SER A 50 20.99 -2.49 -18.62
CA SER A 50 21.89 -3.57 -18.16
C SER A 50 21.26 -4.51 -17.12
N ARG A 51 20.19 -4.07 -16.45
CA ARG A 51 19.46 -4.83 -15.42
C ARG A 51 18.06 -5.26 -15.84
N GLY A 52 17.59 -4.87 -17.03
CA GLY A 52 16.24 -5.13 -17.50
C GLY A 52 15.16 -4.24 -16.85
N LEU A 53 15.55 -3.04 -16.39
CA LEU A 53 14.69 -2.05 -15.73
C LEU A 53 14.30 -0.88 -16.67
N GLN A 54 14.67 -0.93 -17.95
CA GLN A 54 14.40 0.13 -18.93
C GLN A 54 12.91 0.46 -19.09
N LYS A 55 12.05 -0.54 -18.86
CA LYS A 55 10.59 -0.37 -18.91
C LYS A 55 10.06 0.64 -17.89
N LEU A 56 10.79 0.91 -16.81
CA LEU A 56 10.44 2.00 -15.88
C LEU A 56 10.34 3.34 -16.60
N LYS A 57 11.29 3.63 -17.50
CA LYS A 57 11.32 4.85 -18.32
C LYS A 57 10.35 4.82 -19.51
N GLU A 58 10.03 3.63 -20.01
CA GLU A 58 9.06 3.45 -21.10
C GLU A 58 7.60 3.53 -20.61
N THR A 59 7.37 3.47 -19.30
CA THR A 59 6.03 3.52 -18.73
C THR A 59 5.49 4.95 -18.81
N PRO A 60 4.35 5.19 -19.49
CA PRO A 60 3.70 6.48 -19.52
C PRO A 60 3.36 6.96 -18.09
N ASP A 61 3.56 8.25 -17.83
CA ASP A 61 3.30 8.87 -16.54
C ASP A 61 1.88 8.60 -16.00
N ASP A 62 0.88 8.55 -16.87
CA ASP A 62 -0.51 8.29 -16.50
C ASP A 62 -0.74 6.83 -16.09
N MET A 63 0.07 5.88 -16.59
CA MET A 63 0.08 4.51 -16.12
C MET A 63 0.75 4.39 -14.75
N LEU A 64 1.85 5.12 -14.52
CA LEU A 64 2.48 5.20 -13.20
C LEU A 64 1.49 5.74 -12.17
N ALA A 65 0.75 6.78 -12.51
CA ALA A 65 -0.31 7.31 -11.66
C ALA A 65 -1.45 6.30 -11.36
N ARG A 66 -1.64 5.25 -12.17
CA ARG A 66 -2.74 4.28 -12.01
C ARG A 66 -2.37 3.02 -11.22
N ILE A 67 -1.11 2.59 -11.24
CA ILE A 67 -0.65 1.34 -10.60
C ILE A 67 -0.24 1.50 -9.13
N ASN A 68 -0.52 2.66 -8.54
CA ASN A 68 0.06 3.12 -7.28
C ASN A 68 -0.92 3.12 -6.09
N CYS A 69 -2.12 2.55 -6.20
CA CYS A 69 -3.11 2.59 -5.13
C CYS A 69 -2.62 1.92 -3.83
N LEU A 70 -2.05 0.72 -3.91
CA LEU A 70 -1.50 0.00 -2.75
C LEU A 70 -0.36 0.75 -2.02
N PRO A 71 0.71 1.20 -2.68
CA PRO A 71 1.77 1.94 -2.01
C PRO A 71 1.28 3.27 -1.43
N THR A 72 0.43 4.01 -2.15
CA THR A 72 -0.15 5.25 -1.64
C THR A 72 -1.03 4.97 -0.42
N ALA A 73 -1.87 3.93 -0.46
CA ALA A 73 -2.70 3.53 0.67
C ALA A 73 -1.86 3.12 1.89
N ALA A 74 -0.75 2.39 1.68
CA ALA A 74 0.17 2.02 2.74
C ALA A 74 0.85 3.24 3.39
N MET A 75 1.34 4.18 2.60
CA MET A 75 1.93 5.43 3.11
C MET A 75 0.93 6.25 3.92
N VAL A 76 -0.31 6.37 3.45
CA VAL A 76 -1.39 7.05 4.17
C VAL A 76 -1.74 6.32 5.47
N ALA A 77 -1.84 4.99 5.45
CA ALA A 77 -2.07 4.20 6.67
C ALA A 77 -0.94 4.37 7.71
N ILE A 78 0.32 4.43 7.27
CA ILE A 78 1.45 4.71 8.16
C ILE A 78 1.33 6.13 8.74
N ASN A 79 1.01 7.15 7.93
CA ASN A 79 0.77 8.50 8.43
C ASN A 79 -0.34 8.54 9.50
N ILE A 80 -1.46 7.83 9.26
CA ILE A 80 -2.57 7.74 10.22
C ILE A 80 -2.12 7.09 11.52
N LEU A 81 -1.44 5.93 11.45
CA LEU A 81 -1.00 5.21 12.65
C LEU A 81 0.01 5.99 13.49
N LEU A 82 0.87 6.78 12.84
CA LEU A 82 1.84 7.62 13.51
C LEU A 82 1.29 8.98 13.95
N GLY A 83 0.09 9.36 13.51
CA GLY A 83 -0.52 10.67 13.75
C GLY A 83 0.27 11.84 13.17
N LYS A 84 1.18 11.60 12.21
CA LYS A 84 2.04 12.63 11.59
C LYS A 84 2.32 12.32 10.13
N ARG A 85 2.59 13.38 9.35
CA ARG A 85 2.92 13.27 7.92
C ARG A 85 4.37 12.83 7.71
N THR A 86 4.60 11.53 7.77
CA THR A 86 5.89 10.90 7.44
C THR A 86 6.12 10.82 5.93
N PHE A 87 5.05 10.55 5.19
CA PHE A 87 5.04 10.49 3.73
C PHE A 87 4.20 11.60 3.11
N GLY A 88 4.64 12.13 1.96
CA GLY A 88 3.94 13.15 1.18
C GLY A 88 4.86 14.16 0.51
N PHE A 89 4.29 15.26 0.02
CA PHE A 89 5.03 16.35 -0.62
C PHE A 89 5.51 17.38 0.41
N GLY A 90 6.79 17.77 0.35
CA GLY A 90 7.39 18.80 1.20
C GLY A 90 8.82 18.48 1.63
N ASN A 91 9.51 19.44 2.25
CA ASN A 91 10.97 19.36 2.52
C ASN A 91 11.40 18.28 3.54
N GLU A 92 10.48 17.74 4.34
CA GLU A 92 10.79 16.78 5.41
C GLU A 92 10.08 15.43 5.28
N ALA A 93 9.08 15.33 4.41
CA ALA A 93 8.35 14.08 4.19
C ALA A 93 9.07 13.20 3.16
N LEU A 94 8.95 11.89 3.31
CA LEU A 94 9.39 10.94 2.30
C LEU A 94 8.36 10.89 1.16
N THR A 95 8.84 10.98 -0.06
CA THR A 95 8.00 10.97 -1.25
C THR A 95 7.58 9.56 -1.64
N GLN A 96 6.66 9.43 -2.59
CA GLN A 96 6.38 8.11 -3.18
C GLN A 96 7.59 7.56 -3.95
N ALA A 97 8.45 8.43 -4.48
CA ALA A 97 9.69 8.01 -5.12
C ALA A 97 10.65 7.40 -4.08
N ASP A 98 10.73 7.97 -2.88
CA ASP A 98 11.48 7.39 -1.77
C ASP A 98 10.99 5.97 -1.43
N PHE A 99 9.68 5.74 -1.43
CA PHE A 99 9.11 4.40 -1.23
C PHE A 99 9.62 3.39 -2.26
N TYR A 100 9.78 3.77 -3.53
CA TYR A 100 10.29 2.86 -4.56
C TYR A 100 11.81 2.75 -4.58
N LEU A 101 12.52 3.82 -4.25
CA LEU A 101 13.97 3.85 -4.13
C LEU A 101 14.45 2.93 -3.01
N THR A 102 13.75 2.86 -1.86
CA THR A 102 14.13 1.89 -0.82
C THR A 102 13.78 0.44 -1.17
N GLY A 103 12.86 0.23 -2.11
CA GLY A 103 12.63 -1.06 -2.77
C GLY A 103 13.57 -1.33 -3.94
N VAL A 104 14.50 -0.40 -4.19
CA VAL A 104 15.49 -0.30 -5.29
C VAL A 104 14.90 -0.65 -6.65
N LEU A 105 13.69 -0.10 -6.88
CA LEU A 105 12.92 -0.13 -8.12
C LEU A 105 12.43 -1.53 -8.55
N SER A 106 11.69 -2.16 -7.65
CA SER A 106 11.11 -3.51 -7.72
C SER A 106 10.47 -3.91 -9.07
N HIS A 107 10.81 -5.11 -9.59
CA HIS A 107 10.04 -5.85 -10.61
C HIS A 107 9.77 -7.29 -10.14
N LEU A 108 8.51 -7.72 -10.27
CA LEU A 108 8.05 -8.90 -10.99
C LEU A 108 6.67 -8.53 -11.61
N ASN A 109 6.61 -7.79 -12.72
CA ASN A 109 5.45 -7.97 -13.62
C ASN A 109 5.81 -9.16 -14.50
N ASP A 110 5.48 -10.36 -14.03
CA ASP A 110 5.34 -11.50 -14.92
C ASP A 110 4.08 -11.24 -15.75
N SER A 111 4.16 -10.32 -16.73
CA SER A 111 3.35 -10.53 -17.92
C SER A 111 3.73 -11.94 -18.34
N GLY A 112 2.81 -12.91 -18.26
CA GLY A 112 3.07 -14.35 -18.48
C GLY A 112 3.70 -14.75 -19.82
N ASP A 113 4.23 -13.78 -20.56
CA ASP A 113 5.21 -13.91 -21.62
C ASP A 113 6.54 -14.47 -21.08
N ILE A 114 6.55 -15.77 -20.79
CA ILE A 114 7.79 -16.55 -20.82
C ILE A 114 8.24 -16.57 -22.30
N VAL A 115 9.26 -15.78 -22.64
CA VAL A 115 9.90 -15.86 -23.96
C VAL A 115 11.22 -16.61 -23.76
N ASN A 116 11.31 -17.82 -24.31
CA ASN A 116 12.50 -18.69 -24.23
C ASN A 116 12.93 -19.13 -22.82
N GLY A 117 12.01 -19.21 -21.86
CA GLY A 117 12.31 -19.67 -20.49
C GLY A 117 12.79 -18.56 -19.54
N ASP A 118 12.95 -17.33 -20.03
CA ASP A 118 13.32 -16.17 -19.22
C ASP A 118 12.10 -15.28 -18.95
N PHE A 119 11.97 -14.82 -17.70
CA PHE A 119 10.91 -13.90 -17.26
C PHE A 119 11.07 -12.51 -17.91
N LYS A 120 10.04 -12.00 -18.58
CA LYS A 120 10.02 -10.62 -19.07
C LYS A 120 9.91 -9.65 -17.88
N LYS A 121 11.04 -9.08 -17.46
CA LYS A 121 11.10 -7.93 -16.53
C LYS A 121 10.28 -6.75 -17.08
N GLY A 122 9.51 -6.03 -16.26
CA GLY A 122 8.74 -4.83 -16.65
C GLY A 122 7.77 -4.27 -15.60
N LEU A 123 7.40 -2.97 -15.72
CA LEU A 123 6.65 -2.06 -14.80
C LEU A 123 7.02 -2.13 -13.29
N PRO A 124 7.22 -1.00 -12.56
CA PRO A 124 7.51 -1.07 -11.13
C PRO A 124 6.31 -1.70 -10.41
N SER A 125 6.37 -3.00 -10.22
CA SER A 125 5.25 -3.85 -9.84
C SER A 125 5.86 -5.11 -9.27
N PHE A 126 5.39 -5.54 -8.13
CA PHE A 126 5.76 -6.83 -7.55
C PHE A 126 4.76 -7.89 -8.04
N HIS A 127 5.15 -9.17 -8.05
CA HIS A 127 4.47 -10.32 -8.66
C HIS A 127 2.93 -10.23 -8.64
N TYR A 128 2.30 -10.03 -9.81
CA TYR A 128 0.87 -9.73 -9.92
C TYR A 128 -0.04 -10.88 -9.44
N GLU A 129 0.42 -12.14 -9.58
CA GLU A 129 -0.34 -13.34 -9.17
C GLU A 129 -0.21 -13.61 -7.66
N SER A 130 0.98 -13.41 -7.09
CA SER A 130 1.26 -13.82 -5.70
C SER A 130 1.13 -12.67 -4.70
N GLY A 131 1.40 -11.42 -5.10
CA GLY A 131 1.38 -10.25 -4.21
C GLY A 131 2.33 -10.35 -2.99
N GLU A 132 3.06 -11.46 -2.83
CA GLU A 132 3.79 -11.81 -1.60
C GLU A 132 4.92 -10.81 -1.31
N ALA A 133 5.69 -10.43 -2.33
CA ALA A 133 6.78 -9.48 -2.16
C ALA A 133 6.29 -8.06 -1.81
N TYR A 134 5.09 -7.67 -2.28
CA TYR A 134 4.50 -6.36 -2.01
C TYR A 134 4.14 -6.21 -0.53
N HIS A 135 3.52 -7.25 0.03
CA HIS A 135 3.08 -7.22 1.43
C HIS A 135 4.26 -7.25 2.40
N GLN A 136 5.27 -8.07 2.10
CA GLN A 136 6.48 -8.16 2.93
C GLN A 136 7.25 -6.84 2.95
N TYR A 137 7.33 -6.16 1.80
CA TYR A 137 7.96 -4.85 1.69
C TYR A 137 7.22 -3.80 2.53
N ILE A 138 5.90 -3.66 2.37
CA ILE A 138 5.09 -2.70 3.14
C ILE A 138 5.27 -2.91 4.65
N ILE A 139 5.19 -4.15 5.11
CA ILE A 139 5.29 -4.46 6.54
C ILE A 139 6.71 -4.17 7.05
N SER A 140 7.75 -4.52 6.28
CA SER A 140 9.14 -4.19 6.64
C SER A 140 9.40 -2.69 6.66
N LEU A 141 8.76 -1.93 5.76
CA LEU A 141 8.82 -0.48 5.75
C LEU A 141 8.14 0.10 6.99
N ALA A 142 6.93 -0.36 7.32
CA ALA A 142 6.20 0.06 8.51
C ALA A 142 7.01 -0.18 9.80
N ARG A 143 7.75 -1.30 9.87
CA ARG A 143 8.66 -1.62 10.99
C ARG A 143 9.75 -0.58 11.22
N ARG A 144 10.24 0.10 10.17
CA ARG A 144 11.21 1.20 10.33
C ARG A 144 10.63 2.41 11.07
N PHE A 145 9.31 2.48 11.20
CA PHE A 145 8.61 3.54 11.91
C PHE A 145 8.02 3.08 13.25
N GLY A 146 8.44 1.92 13.76
CA GLY A 146 7.93 1.39 15.02
C GLY A 146 6.51 0.82 14.94
N LEU A 147 6.03 0.51 13.73
CA LEU A 147 4.79 -0.23 13.50
C LEU A 147 5.13 -1.72 13.24
N ASP A 148 4.11 -2.58 13.19
CA ASP A 148 4.26 -3.96 12.75
C ASP A 148 3.06 -4.36 11.90
N GLY A 149 3.10 -5.55 11.32
CA GLY A 149 2.03 -6.01 10.46
C GLY A 149 2.05 -7.51 10.17
N LEU A 150 0.92 -7.97 9.64
CA LEU A 150 0.73 -9.34 9.16
C LEU A 150 -0.17 -9.33 7.93
N VAL A 151 -0.17 -10.42 7.18
CA VAL A 151 -1.11 -10.63 6.08
C VAL A 151 -2.10 -11.70 6.50
N LEU A 152 -3.39 -11.39 6.41
CA LEU A 152 -4.45 -12.37 6.58
C LEU A 152 -4.96 -12.77 5.20
N THR A 153 -5.03 -14.08 4.95
CA THR A 153 -5.48 -14.63 3.68
C THR A 153 -6.54 -15.71 3.86
N ASN A 154 -7.31 -15.99 2.82
CA ASN A 154 -8.34 -17.06 2.80
C ASN A 154 -9.36 -16.95 3.94
N PHE A 155 -9.64 -15.73 4.39
CA PHE A 155 -10.71 -15.50 5.35
C PHE A 155 -12.08 -15.57 4.65
N SER A 156 -13.04 -16.18 5.33
CA SER A 156 -14.44 -16.30 4.89
C SER A 156 -15.35 -15.23 5.49
N ASP A 157 -14.84 -14.44 6.42
CA ASP A 157 -15.55 -13.37 7.11
C ASP A 157 -14.59 -12.25 7.53
N ALA A 158 -15.04 -11.00 7.42
CA ALA A 158 -14.26 -9.80 7.68
C ALA A 158 -14.38 -9.28 9.12
N SER A 159 -14.95 -10.02 10.08
CA SER A 159 -15.12 -9.55 11.47
C SER A 159 -13.80 -9.20 12.17
N PHE A 160 -12.67 -9.75 11.71
CA PHE A 160 -11.34 -9.38 12.19
C PHE A 160 -11.04 -7.89 11.99
N VAL A 161 -11.64 -7.24 10.98
CA VAL A 161 -11.50 -5.80 10.71
C VAL A 161 -11.96 -4.99 11.92
N THR A 162 -13.15 -5.32 12.43
CA THR A 162 -13.75 -4.70 13.62
C THR A 162 -12.85 -4.81 14.83
N ASP A 163 -12.35 -6.03 15.08
CA ASP A 163 -11.49 -6.31 16.21
C ASP A 163 -10.15 -5.58 16.10
N LEU A 164 -9.57 -5.49 14.90
CA LEU A 164 -8.32 -4.78 14.68
C LEU A 164 -8.48 -3.27 14.91
N ILE A 165 -9.55 -2.66 14.37
CA ILE A 165 -9.80 -1.22 14.51
C ILE A 165 -9.95 -0.86 16.00
N LYS A 166 -10.65 -1.70 16.78
CA LYS A 166 -10.76 -1.54 18.25
C LYS A 166 -9.45 -1.68 19.01
N LEU A 167 -8.44 -2.32 18.41
CA LEU A 167 -7.10 -2.38 18.99
C LEU A 167 -6.21 -1.24 18.50
N GLY A 168 -6.71 -0.39 17.60
CA GLY A 168 -5.99 0.73 17.04
C GLY A 168 -5.18 0.41 15.79
N GLY A 169 -5.38 -0.74 15.15
CA GLY A 169 -4.79 -1.07 13.85
C GLY A 169 -5.58 -0.52 12.66
N ILE A 170 -5.03 -0.73 11.46
CA ILE A 170 -5.62 -0.38 10.16
C ILE A 170 -5.55 -1.59 9.25
N VAL A 171 -6.59 -1.78 8.43
CA VAL A 171 -6.61 -2.81 7.39
C VAL A 171 -6.47 -2.13 6.02
N LEU A 172 -5.43 -2.52 5.28
CA LEU A 172 -5.34 -2.27 3.85
C LEU A 172 -5.90 -3.49 3.15
N ILE A 173 -6.92 -3.31 2.33
CA ILE A 173 -7.60 -4.44 1.74
C ILE A 173 -7.89 -4.20 0.28
N SER A 174 -7.64 -5.23 -0.53
CA SER A 174 -8.03 -5.18 -1.91
C SER A 174 -9.53 -5.34 -1.99
N LEU A 175 -10.24 -4.35 -2.51
CA LEU A 175 -11.62 -4.47 -2.92
C LEU A 175 -11.66 -4.56 -4.45
N ASP A 176 -12.56 -5.40 -4.97
CA ASP A 176 -12.85 -5.39 -6.41
C ASP A 176 -13.47 -4.02 -6.74
N ASN A 177 -13.07 -3.39 -7.86
CA ASN A 177 -13.66 -2.14 -8.33
C ASN A 177 -15.20 -2.16 -8.47
N PHE A 178 -15.85 -3.33 -8.47
CA PHE A 178 -17.31 -3.41 -8.33
C PHE A 178 -17.83 -2.89 -6.97
N PHE A 179 -17.06 -3.02 -5.88
CA PHE A 179 -17.37 -2.35 -4.61
C PHE A 179 -17.34 -0.83 -4.76
N ILE A 180 -16.33 -0.30 -5.48
CA ILE A 180 -16.22 1.14 -5.76
C ILE A 180 -17.44 1.64 -6.51
N ARG A 181 -17.87 0.89 -7.53
CA ARG A 181 -19.05 1.24 -8.34
C ARG A 181 -20.34 1.28 -7.52
N ASP A 182 -20.54 0.28 -6.66
CA ASP A 182 -21.84 0.06 -6.01
C ASP A 182 -21.97 0.78 -4.65
N VAL A 183 -20.85 1.13 -4.00
CA VAL A 183 -20.82 1.69 -2.63
C VAL A 183 -20.03 3.00 -2.52
N VAL A 184 -18.90 3.13 -3.23
CA VAL A 184 -17.98 4.29 -3.06
C VAL A 184 -18.39 5.49 -3.91
N VAL A 185 -18.80 5.27 -5.16
CA VAL A 185 -19.23 6.37 -6.04
C VAL A 185 -20.40 6.01 -6.96
N PRO A 186 -21.63 5.86 -6.43
CA PRO A 186 -22.83 5.62 -7.23
C PRO A 186 -23.07 6.70 -8.30
N GLU A 187 -22.61 7.92 -8.02
CA GLU A 187 -22.78 9.13 -8.82
C GLU A 187 -22.03 9.11 -10.16
N LEU A 188 -21.03 8.24 -10.32
CA LEU A 188 -20.21 8.23 -11.53
C LEU A 188 -20.86 7.48 -12.71
N GLY A 189 -21.99 6.77 -12.51
CA GLY A 189 -22.74 6.14 -13.60
C GLY A 189 -21.87 5.27 -14.51
N LEU A 190 -20.86 4.59 -13.95
CA LEU A 190 -19.75 4.04 -14.73
C LEU A 190 -20.11 2.70 -15.37
N ASN A 191 -20.76 2.75 -16.53
CA ASN A 191 -20.95 1.59 -17.41
C ASN A 191 -19.64 1.02 -17.99
N ASN A 192 -18.48 1.65 -17.70
CA ASN A 192 -17.18 1.34 -18.30
C ASN A 192 -16.05 1.03 -17.28
N LEU A 193 -16.37 0.65 -16.03
CA LEU A 193 -15.34 0.12 -15.13
C LEU A 193 -14.99 -1.31 -15.54
N SER A 194 -13.78 -1.50 -16.05
CA SER A 194 -13.18 -2.83 -16.15
C SER A 194 -12.91 -3.39 -14.75
N PRO A 195 -13.18 -4.69 -14.50
CA PRO A 195 -12.82 -5.34 -13.23
C PRO A 195 -11.33 -5.13 -12.96
N GLY A 196 -11.01 -4.58 -11.80
CA GLY A 196 -9.63 -4.26 -11.41
C GLY A 196 -9.47 -4.36 -9.90
N LYS A 197 -8.24 -4.61 -9.47
CA LYS A 197 -7.87 -4.63 -8.04
C LYS A 197 -7.60 -3.19 -7.61
N HIS A 198 -8.21 -2.77 -6.50
CA HIS A 198 -7.93 -1.49 -5.86
C HIS A 198 -7.83 -1.66 -4.35
N ILE A 199 -7.10 -0.78 -3.67
CA ILE A 199 -6.84 -0.89 -2.23
C ILE A 199 -7.56 0.23 -1.51
N GLU A 200 -8.34 -0.17 -0.50
CA GLU A 200 -8.98 0.75 0.43
C GLU A 200 -8.33 0.66 1.81
N ILE A 201 -8.40 1.77 2.56
CA ILE A 201 -7.91 1.87 3.94
C ILE A 201 -9.11 1.79 4.88
N LEU A 202 -9.28 0.71 5.65
CA LEU A 202 -10.29 0.62 6.70
C LEU A 202 -9.68 1.07 8.02
N HIS A 203 -10.19 2.17 8.60
CA HIS A 203 -9.55 2.86 9.72
C HIS A 203 -10.51 3.31 10.83
N GLY A 204 -11.80 3.02 10.71
CA GLY A 204 -12.76 3.27 11.79
C GLY A 204 -14.06 2.49 11.63
N MET A 205 -14.90 2.55 12.64
CA MET A 205 -16.25 1.99 12.60
C MET A 205 -17.23 2.81 13.41
N SER A 206 -18.48 2.82 12.96
CA SER A 206 -19.62 3.40 13.69
C SER A 206 -20.82 2.48 13.59
N ALA A 207 -21.30 1.96 14.72
CA ALA A 207 -22.36 0.95 14.78
C ALA A 207 -22.11 -0.25 13.84
N ASP A 208 -22.92 -0.41 12.79
CA ASP A 208 -22.85 -1.43 11.74
C ASP A 208 -22.09 -0.96 10.48
N LYS A 209 -21.43 0.19 10.55
CA LYS A 209 -20.70 0.81 9.43
C LYS A 209 -19.20 0.80 9.66
N VAL A 210 -18.47 0.58 8.57
CA VAL A 210 -17.02 0.76 8.51
C VAL A 210 -16.72 2.12 7.89
N ILE A 211 -15.76 2.83 8.50
CA ILE A 211 -15.16 4.01 7.92
C ILE A 211 -13.93 3.59 7.12
N TYR A 212 -13.93 3.97 5.86
CA TYR A 212 -12.85 3.70 4.93
C TYR A 212 -12.41 4.96 4.19
N SER A 213 -11.18 4.94 3.68
CA SER A 213 -10.67 5.98 2.79
C SER A 213 -10.07 5.37 1.54
N ASP A 214 -10.43 5.94 0.40
CA ASP A 214 -9.80 5.71 -0.90
C ASP A 214 -8.67 6.74 -1.10
N VAL A 215 -7.54 6.33 -1.66
CA VAL A 215 -6.48 7.24 -2.10
C VAL A 215 -6.82 7.80 -3.48
N ALA A 216 -7.15 9.09 -3.51
CA ALA A 216 -7.89 9.74 -4.59
C ALA A 216 -7.21 9.55 -5.94
N ASN A 217 -8.02 9.11 -6.91
CA ASN A 217 -7.65 9.05 -8.32
C ASN A 217 -8.25 10.24 -9.08
N ARG A 218 -7.63 10.63 -10.19
CA ARG A 218 -8.15 11.65 -11.11
C ARG A 218 -8.73 10.97 -12.34
N ARG A 219 -9.92 11.38 -12.79
CA ARG A 219 -10.43 11.05 -14.13
C ARG A 219 -10.84 12.30 -14.88
N GLY A 220 -10.15 12.56 -15.99
CA GLY A 220 -10.27 13.84 -16.69
C GLY A 220 -9.85 14.97 -15.75
N ASP A 221 -10.72 15.97 -15.56
CA ASP A 221 -10.46 17.11 -14.69
C ASP A 221 -11.05 16.99 -13.29
N SER A 222 -11.71 15.87 -12.98
CA SER A 222 -12.35 15.65 -11.68
C SER A 222 -11.44 14.89 -10.72
N ILE A 223 -11.30 15.43 -9.50
CA ILE A 223 -10.68 14.78 -8.33
C ILE A 223 -11.81 14.36 -7.40
N TRP A 224 -11.73 13.14 -6.85
CA TRP A 224 -12.72 12.63 -5.91
C TRP A 224 -12.20 12.65 -4.48
N ASP A 225 -13.01 13.17 -3.56
CA ASP A 225 -12.70 13.08 -2.14
C ASP A 225 -13.04 11.67 -1.62
N GLY A 226 -12.04 10.81 -1.57
CA GLY A 226 -12.16 9.45 -1.06
C GLY A 226 -12.10 9.32 0.45
N LYS A 227 -11.93 10.41 1.22
CA LYS A 227 -11.63 10.35 2.65
C LYS A 227 -12.87 10.07 3.50
N ASN A 228 -12.69 9.29 4.57
CA ASN A 228 -13.66 9.08 5.66
C ASN A 228 -15.07 8.69 5.18
N ARG A 229 -15.15 7.88 4.12
CA ARG A 229 -16.41 7.35 3.61
C ARG A 229 -16.92 6.26 4.54
N THR A 230 -18.23 6.06 4.54
CA THR A 230 -18.89 5.03 5.36
C THR A 230 -19.58 4.01 4.47
N ALA A 231 -19.43 2.73 4.79
CA ALA A 231 -20.17 1.64 4.15
C ALA A 231 -20.72 0.69 5.21
N ASP A 232 -21.85 0.05 4.93
CA ASP A 232 -22.39 -0.98 5.81
C ASP A 232 -21.42 -2.18 5.86
N PHE A 233 -21.18 -2.72 7.04
CA PHE A 233 -20.23 -3.81 7.24
C PHE A 233 -20.60 -5.05 6.41
N ASP A 234 -21.89 -5.37 6.31
CA ASP A 234 -22.38 -6.49 5.51
C ASP A 234 -22.04 -6.33 4.02
N GLN A 235 -22.04 -5.09 3.51
CA GLN A 235 -21.60 -4.81 2.15
C GLN A 235 -20.10 -5.06 2.02
N ILE A 236 -19.28 -4.46 2.89
CA ILE A 236 -17.83 -4.69 2.93
C ILE A 236 -17.52 -6.20 2.98
N ASN A 237 -18.14 -6.94 3.90
CA ASN A 237 -17.93 -8.37 4.08
C ASN A 237 -18.25 -9.15 2.80
N LYS A 238 -19.38 -8.85 2.14
CA LYS A 238 -19.77 -9.47 0.87
C LYS A 238 -18.74 -9.27 -0.23
N TYR A 239 -18.22 -8.05 -0.41
CA TYR A 239 -17.24 -7.78 -1.47
C TYR A 239 -15.85 -8.31 -1.15
N LEU A 240 -15.49 -8.40 0.13
CA LEU A 240 -14.22 -8.95 0.58
C LEU A 240 -14.14 -10.47 0.46
N THR A 241 -15.26 -11.16 0.62
CA THR A 241 -15.35 -12.63 0.63
C THR A 241 -15.81 -13.22 -0.71
N CYS A 242 -16.15 -12.37 -1.68
CA CYS A 242 -16.57 -12.80 -3.01
C CYS A 242 -15.40 -13.48 -3.77
N PRO A 243 -15.60 -14.69 -4.35
CA PRO A 243 -14.62 -15.32 -5.20
C PRO A 243 -14.25 -14.44 -6.40
N ARG A 244 -12.95 -14.28 -6.69
CA ARG A 244 -12.47 -13.46 -7.81
C ARG A 244 -12.19 -14.32 -9.03
N LYS A 245 -12.45 -13.77 -10.22
CA LYS A 245 -12.09 -14.44 -11.48
C LYS A 245 -10.57 -14.54 -11.58
N ASN A 246 -10.05 -15.77 -11.58
CA ASN A 246 -8.62 -16.11 -11.65
C ASN A 246 -7.76 -15.70 -10.43
N ASP A 247 -8.37 -15.46 -9.26
CA ASP A 247 -7.64 -15.18 -8.01
C ASP A 247 -8.37 -15.83 -6.83
N PHE A 248 -7.74 -16.80 -6.18
CA PHE A 248 -8.40 -17.70 -5.21
C PHE A 248 -8.16 -17.35 -3.75
N SER A 249 -7.56 -16.19 -3.43
CA SER A 249 -7.32 -15.83 -2.03
C SER A 249 -7.79 -14.42 -1.72
N THR A 250 -8.70 -14.30 -0.75
CA THR A 250 -8.93 -13.05 -0.03
C THR A 250 -7.62 -12.66 0.65
N ARG A 251 -7.21 -11.38 0.59
CA ARG A 251 -5.94 -10.91 1.19
C ARG A 251 -6.13 -9.53 1.82
N ALA A 252 -5.69 -9.39 3.07
CA ALA A 252 -5.68 -8.15 3.82
C ALA A 252 -4.30 -7.93 4.41
N ILE A 253 -3.73 -6.74 4.23
CA ILE A 253 -2.53 -6.31 4.94
C ILE A 253 -3.00 -5.59 6.19
N ILE A 254 -2.56 -6.07 7.34
CA ILE A 254 -2.90 -5.52 8.64
C ILE A 254 -1.67 -4.79 9.15
N LEU A 255 -1.82 -3.49 9.45
CA LEU A 255 -0.78 -2.66 10.04
C LEU A 255 -1.24 -2.18 11.42
N PHE A 256 -0.33 -2.17 12.39
CA PHE A 256 -0.67 -1.80 13.76
C PHE A 256 0.54 -1.29 14.55
N PRO A 257 0.30 -0.57 15.66
CA PRO A 257 1.38 -0.16 16.57
C PRO A 257 2.08 -1.37 17.22
N SER A 258 3.42 -1.38 17.26
CA SER A 258 4.21 -2.55 17.71
C SER A 258 3.92 -2.99 19.14
N GLU A 259 3.43 -2.08 20.00
CA GLU A 259 3.04 -2.37 21.38
C GLU A 259 1.91 -3.40 21.50
N LEU A 260 1.11 -3.61 20.45
CA LEU A 260 0.05 -4.63 20.44
C LEU A 260 0.60 -6.06 20.39
N LYS A 261 1.88 -6.22 20.05
CA LYS A 261 2.63 -7.49 19.94
C LYS A 261 2.06 -8.44 18.88
N LEU A 262 2.82 -8.69 17.83
CA LEU A 262 2.47 -9.56 16.71
C LEU A 262 1.89 -10.92 17.13
N GLU A 263 2.51 -11.62 18.07
CA GLU A 263 2.06 -12.96 18.50
C GLU A 263 0.64 -12.95 19.09
N LYS A 264 0.26 -11.89 19.82
CA LYS A 264 -1.10 -11.78 20.39
C LYS A 264 -2.15 -11.62 19.30
N LEU A 265 -1.86 -10.80 18.29
CA LEU A 265 -2.75 -10.61 17.14
C LEU A 265 -2.81 -11.87 16.28
N ARG A 266 -1.68 -12.57 16.14
CA ARG A 266 -1.62 -13.86 15.45
C ARG A 266 -2.53 -14.89 16.09
N GLU A 267 -2.42 -15.10 17.41
CA GLU A 267 -3.29 -16.03 18.14
C GLU A 267 -4.76 -15.67 17.95
N ARG A 268 -5.09 -14.38 18.12
CA ARG A 268 -6.46 -13.86 17.99
C ARG A 268 -7.07 -14.12 16.62
N PHE A 269 -6.33 -13.89 15.55
CA PHE A 269 -6.86 -13.96 14.18
C PHE A 269 -6.61 -15.30 13.48
N SER A 270 -5.96 -16.26 14.14
CA SER A 270 -5.65 -17.58 13.57
C SER A 270 -6.88 -18.38 13.13
N GLN A 271 -8.06 -18.07 13.71
CA GLN A 271 -9.33 -18.69 13.35
C GLN A 271 -10.01 -18.02 12.15
N ASN A 272 -9.61 -16.78 11.80
CA ASN A 272 -10.24 -16.02 10.73
C ASN A 272 -9.69 -16.39 9.35
N GLY A 273 -8.48 -16.94 9.26
CA GLY A 273 -7.84 -17.30 8.00
C GLY A 273 -6.38 -17.68 8.19
N ASN A 274 -5.67 -17.82 7.08
CA ASN A 274 -4.24 -18.12 7.08
C ASN A 274 -3.46 -16.83 7.35
N ILE A 275 -2.68 -16.84 8.42
CA ILE A 275 -1.78 -15.74 8.77
C ILE A 275 -0.42 -15.98 8.13
N LEU A 276 0.02 -15.02 7.33
CA LEU A 276 1.39 -14.93 6.86
C LEU A 276 2.06 -13.81 7.65
N ILE A 277 3.14 -14.15 8.35
CA ILE A 277 4.03 -13.18 8.97
C ILE A 277 5.18 -12.96 7.99
N PRO A 278 5.30 -11.77 7.40
CA PRO A 278 6.48 -11.45 6.59
C PRO A 278 7.77 -11.67 7.35
N SER A 279 8.65 -12.46 6.75
CA SER A 279 10.07 -12.44 7.07
C SER A 279 10.64 -11.04 6.85
N GLU A 280 11.76 -10.76 7.50
CA GLU A 280 12.49 -9.51 7.29
C GLU A 280 12.86 -9.30 5.80
N HIS A 281 12.57 -8.11 5.26
CA HIS A 281 12.99 -7.77 3.91
C HIS A 281 14.50 -7.50 3.88
N PRO A 282 15.29 -8.17 3.02
CA PRO A 282 16.75 -8.27 3.16
C PRO A 282 17.51 -6.96 2.90
N ILE A 283 16.84 -5.94 2.35
CA ILE A 283 17.39 -4.60 2.19
C ILE A 283 16.92 -3.69 3.33
N LEU A 284 15.64 -3.78 3.70
CA LEU A 284 15.06 -2.86 4.67
C LEU A 284 15.46 -3.23 6.10
N SER A 285 15.72 -4.51 6.38
CA SER A 285 16.22 -4.95 7.69
C SER A 285 17.69 -4.59 7.92
N LYS A 286 18.40 -4.13 6.89
CA LYS A 286 19.76 -3.62 7.00
C LYS A 286 19.77 -2.15 7.39
N ARG A 287 20.84 -1.71 8.04
CA ARG A 287 21.08 -0.31 8.41
C ARG A 287 19.90 0.34 9.16
N GLN A 288 19.29 -0.39 10.09
CA GLN A 288 18.17 0.09 10.91
C GLN A 288 18.56 1.31 11.76
N GLU A 289 19.86 1.52 12.00
CA GLU A 289 20.41 2.71 12.65
C GLU A 289 20.30 4.00 11.82
N LEU A 290 20.17 3.89 10.49
CA LEU A 290 20.02 5.04 9.60
C LEU A 290 18.57 5.47 9.53
N SER A 291 18.33 6.75 9.25
CA SER A 291 16.99 7.18 8.82
C SER A 291 16.67 6.56 7.44
N LEU A 292 15.38 6.43 7.10
CA LEU A 292 15.00 5.94 5.78
C LEU A 292 15.49 6.86 4.65
N LYS A 293 15.57 8.17 4.91
CA LYS A 293 16.10 9.17 3.98
C LYS A 293 17.59 8.96 3.72
N ASP A 294 18.39 8.79 4.78
CA ASP A 294 19.84 8.53 4.64
C ASP A 294 20.09 7.18 3.98
N TRP A 295 19.27 6.19 4.30
CA TRP A 295 19.32 4.90 3.65
C TRP A 295 19.00 4.98 2.15
N ASN A 296 18.04 5.82 1.75
CA ASN A 296 17.75 6.07 0.34
C ASN A 296 18.93 6.71 -0.41
N ILE A 297 19.65 7.64 0.23
CA ILE A 297 20.86 8.25 -0.35
C ILE A 297 21.95 7.19 -0.56
N GLU A 298 22.21 6.36 0.46
CA GLU A 298 23.16 5.24 0.32
C GLU A 298 22.71 4.28 -0.78
N MET A 299 21.41 4.05 -0.86
CA MET A 299 20.84 3.14 -1.84
C MET A 299 21.02 3.62 -3.28
N GLN A 300 20.69 4.88 -3.52
CA GLN A 300 20.90 5.52 -4.81
C GLN A 300 22.38 5.49 -5.20
N ARG A 301 23.29 5.81 -4.27
CA ARG A 301 24.73 5.75 -4.51
C ARG A 301 25.21 4.34 -4.89
N LEU A 302 24.76 3.30 -4.17
CA LEU A 302 25.11 1.91 -4.48
C LEU A 302 24.56 1.47 -5.85
N PHE A 303 23.37 1.93 -6.21
CA PHE A 303 22.80 1.71 -7.53
C PHE A 303 23.64 2.40 -8.62
N GLU A 304 23.98 3.68 -8.45
CA GLU A 304 24.77 4.44 -9.44
C GLU A 304 26.21 3.91 -9.60
N GLU A 305 26.89 3.58 -8.51
CA GLU A 305 28.28 3.15 -8.54
C GLU A 305 28.47 1.69 -8.97
N LYS A 306 27.56 0.80 -8.55
CA LYS A 306 27.72 -0.66 -8.71
C LYS A 306 26.65 -1.30 -9.58
N GLY A 307 25.58 -0.58 -9.86
CA GLY A 307 24.44 -1.09 -10.59
C GLY A 307 23.70 -2.21 -9.89
N LEU A 308 23.78 -2.31 -8.56
CA LEU A 308 23.15 -3.39 -7.80
C LEU A 308 21.64 -3.15 -7.72
N ALA A 309 20.86 -4.06 -8.31
CA ALA A 309 19.40 -4.10 -8.15
C ALA A 309 19.00 -5.03 -6.99
N GLN A 310 17.78 -4.87 -6.48
CA GLN A 310 17.20 -5.52 -5.28
C GLN A 310 17.98 -6.73 -4.70
N TRP A 311 18.01 -7.87 -5.40
CA TRP A 311 18.64 -9.10 -4.88
C TRP A 311 20.17 -9.07 -4.86
N ASP A 312 20.81 -8.52 -5.91
CA ASP A 312 22.27 -8.37 -5.97
C ASP A 312 22.77 -7.48 -4.83
N LEU A 313 21.98 -6.45 -4.51
CA LEU A 313 22.25 -5.58 -3.38
C LEU A 313 22.01 -6.30 -2.04
N ALA A 314 20.89 -7.01 -1.90
CA ALA A 314 20.61 -7.79 -0.70
C ALA A 314 21.75 -8.76 -0.36
N GLU A 315 22.39 -9.34 -1.39
CA GLU A 315 23.60 -10.16 -1.23
C GLU A 315 24.85 -9.34 -0.89
N TYR A 316 25.05 -8.20 -1.56
CA TYR A 316 26.18 -7.31 -1.27
C TYR A 316 26.18 -6.75 0.16
N LEU A 317 24.99 -6.59 0.77
CA LEU A 317 24.81 -6.11 2.14
C LEU A 317 24.89 -7.21 3.21
N LYS A 318 25.17 -8.47 2.85
CA LYS A 318 25.43 -9.56 3.80
C LYS A 318 26.84 -9.47 4.37
#